data_AF-A0A953LQ89-F1
#
_entry.id   AF-A0A953LQ89-F1
#
_cell.length_a   1.000
_cell.length_b   1.000
_cell.length_c   1.000
_cell.angle_alpha   90.00
_cell.angle_beta   90.00
_cell.angle_gamma   90.00
#
_symmetry.space_group_name_H-M   'P 1'
#
loop_
_entity.id
_entity.type
_entity.pdbx_description
1 polymer ?
#
loop_
_entity_poly.entity_id
_entity_poly.type
_entity_poly.pdbx_seq_one_letter_code
_entity_poly.pdbx_strand_id
1 'polypeptide(L)' 'MAPAKTPPAIVKKISTDIAAIVQTADAQKRWESLGANPIVSTPEQLDATIRSDADRYGKLFKAAGVGAK' A
#
# COMPACT_ATOMS: atom_id res chain seq x y z
N MET A 1 -4.01 -2.78 3.53
CA MET A 1 -4.05 -3.41 4.88
C MET A 1 -5.44 -3.95 5.13
N ALA A 2 -5.55 -5.06 5.85
CA ALA A 2 -6.81 -5.65 6.31
C ALA A 2 -6.85 -5.62 7.85
N PRO A 3 -7.99 -5.86 8.52
CA PRO A 3 -8.05 -5.98 9.97
C PRO A 3 -7.02 -6.98 10.52
N ALA A 4 -6.45 -6.70 11.70
CA ALA A 4 -5.31 -7.43 12.26
C ALA A 4 -5.53 -8.96 12.40
N LYS A 5 -6.78 -9.41 12.50
CA LYS A 5 -7.13 -10.83 12.66
C LYS A 5 -7.64 -11.49 11.38
N THR A 6 -7.53 -10.82 10.22
CA THR A 6 -7.88 -11.45 8.94
C THR A 6 -6.94 -12.63 8.70
N PRO A 7 -7.47 -13.84 8.40
CA PRO A 7 -6.62 -15.01 8.17
C PRO A 7 -5.61 -14.78 7.04
N PRO A 8 -4.35 -15.22 7.17
CA PRO A 8 -3.31 -14.97 6.18
C PRO A 8 -3.66 -15.48 4.77
N ALA A 9 -4.35 -16.61 4.68
CA ALA A 9 -4.79 -17.17 3.40
C ALA A 9 -5.74 -16.23 2.63
N ILE A 10 -6.63 -15.52 3.36
CA ILE A 10 -7.56 -14.55 2.75
C ILE A 10 -6.80 -13.32 2.27
N VAL A 11 -5.86 -12.81 3.07
CA VAL A 11 -5.00 -11.69 2.68
C VAL A 11 -4.22 -12.02 1.40
N LYS A 12 -3.63 -13.22 1.36
CA LYS A 12 -2.87 -13.68 0.20
C LYS A 12 -3.73 -13.81 -1.05
N LYS A 13 -4.94 -14.37 -0.91
CA LYS A 13 -5.88 -14.49 -2.03
C LYS A 13 -6.24 -13.13 -2.61
N ILE A 14 -6.68 -12.19 -1.75
CA ILE A 14 -7.05 -10.84 -2.16
C ILE A 14 -5.88 -10.12 -2.84
N SER A 15 -4.67 -10.21 -2.27
CA SER A 15 -3.49 -9.59 -2.87
C SER A 15 -3.19 -10.15 -4.27
N THR A 16 -3.34 -11.46 -4.44
CA THR A 16 -3.14 -12.13 -5.74
C THR A 16 -4.19 -11.67 -6.76
N ASP A 17 -5.45 -11.65 -6.36
CA ASP A 17 -6.57 -11.25 -7.23
C ASP A 17 -6.41 -9.78 -7.67
N ILE A 18 -6.03 -8.88 -6.75
CA ILE A 18 -5.76 -7.47 -7.07
C ILE A 18 -4.58 -7.33 -8.04
N ALA A 19 -3.48 -8.07 -7.80
CA ALA A 19 -2.32 -8.05 -8.67
C ALA A 19 -2.68 -8.43 -10.11
N ALA A 20 -3.55 -9.44 -10.28
CA ALA A 20 -4.03 -9.85 -11.60
C ALA A 20 -4.91 -8.78 -12.26
N ILE A 21 -5.86 -8.19 -11.51
CA ILE A 21 -6.78 -7.18 -12.07
C ILE A 21 -6.05 -5.92 -12.51
N VAL A 22 -5.08 -5.44 -11.71
CA VAL A 22 -4.32 -4.22 -12.03
C VAL A 22 -3.50 -4.37 -13.31
N GLN A 23 -3.12 -5.59 -13.70
CA GLN A 23 -2.40 -5.87 -14.94
C GLN A 23 -3.30 -5.91 -16.18
N THR A 24 -4.63 -5.86 -16.01
CA THR A 24 -5.54 -5.83 -17.16
C THR A 24 -5.46 -4.48 -17.88
N ALA A 25 -5.59 -4.51 -19.22
CA ALA A 25 -5.48 -3.30 -20.05
C ALA A 25 -6.52 -2.23 -19.66
N ASP A 26 -7.74 -2.65 -19.29
CA ASP A 26 -8.78 -1.71 -18.85
C ASP A 26 -8.45 -1.05 -17.51
N ALA A 27 -7.90 -1.82 -16.55
CA ALA A 27 -7.45 -1.26 -15.29
C ALA A 27 -6.28 -0.28 -15.50
N GLN A 28 -5.30 -0.64 -16.31
CA GLN A 28 -4.15 0.22 -16.63
C GLN A 28 -4.60 1.54 -17.27
N LYS A 29 -5.44 1.50 -18.31
CA LYS A 29 -6.00 2.71 -18.94
C LYS A 29 -6.73 3.58 -17.94
N ARG A 30 -7.46 2.98 -16.99
CA ARG A 30 -8.19 3.73 -15.97
C ARG A 30 -7.22 4.42 -15.00
N TRP A 31 -6.16 3.75 -14.56
CA TRP A 31 -5.13 4.38 -13.74
C TRP A 31 -4.41 5.51 -14.48
N GLU A 32 -4.05 5.31 -15.75
CA GLU A 32 -3.45 6.33 -16.60
C GLU A 32 -4.35 7.56 -16.76
N SER A 33 -5.66 7.36 -16.96
CA SER A 33 -6.63 8.46 -17.06
C SER A 33 -6.74 9.31 -15.79
N LEU A 34 -6.37 8.74 -14.64
CA LEU A 34 -6.31 9.43 -13.35
C LEU A 34 -4.93 10.05 -13.08
N GLY A 35 -3.98 9.94 -14.02
CA GLY A 35 -2.59 10.38 -13.83
C GLY A 35 -1.82 9.54 -12.82
N ALA A 36 -2.25 8.30 -12.57
CA ALA A 36 -1.66 7.41 -11.56
C ALA A 36 -0.95 6.22 -12.21
N ASN A 37 0.17 5.82 -11.63
CA ASN A 37 0.85 4.57 -11.97
C ASN A 37 0.67 3.57 -10.82
N PRO A 38 -0.08 2.47 -11.01
CA PRO A 38 -0.36 1.55 -9.92
C PRO A 38 0.89 0.73 -9.58
N ILE A 39 1.22 0.66 -8.28
CA ILE A 39 2.30 -0.18 -7.78
C ILE A 39 1.67 -1.46 -7.21
N VAL A 40 2.01 -2.59 -7.80
CA VAL A 40 1.64 -3.90 -7.28
C VAL A 40 2.77 -4.43 -6.41
N SER A 41 2.44 -4.79 -5.17
CA SER A 41 3.39 -5.35 -4.20
C SER A 41 2.74 -6.51 -3.44
N THR A 42 3.59 -7.31 -2.79
CA THR A 42 3.14 -8.34 -1.84
C THR A 42 2.68 -7.71 -0.52
N PRO A 43 1.84 -8.41 0.27
CA PRO A 43 1.44 -7.92 1.59
C PRO A 43 2.63 -7.61 2.50
N GLU A 44 3.69 -8.41 2.42
CA GLU A 44 4.91 -8.27 3.22
C GLU A 44 5.72 -7.05 2.79
N GLN A 45 5.82 -6.79 1.48
CA GLN A 45 6.48 -5.58 0.97
C GLN A 45 5.71 -4.32 1.37
N LEU A 46 4.38 -4.33 1.25
CA LEU A 46 3.55 -3.20 1.68
C LEU A 46 3.74 -2.91 3.17
N ASP A 47 3.76 -3.96 4.01
CA ASP A 47 3.99 -3.80 5.45
C ASP A 47 5.38 -3.22 5.75
N ALA A 48 6.41 -3.67 5.04
CA ALA A 48 7.76 -3.12 5.15
C ALA A 48 7.81 -1.63 4.75
N THR A 49 7.13 -1.24 3.66
CA THR A 49 7.03 0.16 3.24
C THR A 49 6.36 1.01 4.30
N ILE A 50 5.23 0.55 4.86
CA ILE A 50 4.50 1.29 5.89
C ILE A 50 5.37 1.51 7.13
N ARG A 51 6.12 0.49 7.59
CA ARG A 51 7.03 0.63 8.73
C ARG A 51 8.14 1.64 8.43
N SER A 52 8.76 1.54 7.26
CA SER A 52 9.80 2.48 6.81
C SER A 52 9.29 3.91 6.75
N ASP A 53 8.08 4.11 6.22
CA ASP A 53 7.47 5.43 6.10
C ASP A 53 7.12 5.99 7.48
N ALA A 54 6.54 5.16 8.36
CA ALA A 54 6.24 5.56 9.74
C ALA A 54 7.51 6.04 10.48
N ASP A 55 8.63 5.34 10.32
CA ASP A 55 9.91 5.74 10.92
C ASP A 55 10.44 7.04 10.30
N ARG A 56 10.43 7.14 8.97
CA ARG A 56 10.94 8.31 8.25
C ARG A 56 10.15 9.57 8.59
N TYR A 57 8.83 9.50 8.46
CA TYR A 57 7.96 10.65 8.73
C TYR A 57 7.86 10.95 10.22
N GLY A 58 7.90 9.93 11.09
CA GLY A 58 7.95 10.12 12.54
C GLY A 58 9.18 10.92 12.98
N LYS A 59 10.35 10.67 12.39
CA LYS A 59 11.57 11.47 12.61
C LYS A 59 11.42 12.89 12.08
N LEU A 60 10.87 13.04 10.88
CA LEU A 60 10.66 14.36 10.25
C LEU A 60 9.73 15.24 11.09
N PHE A 61 8.60 14.69 11.56
CA PHE A 61 7.63 15.42 12.37
C PHE A 61 8.22 15.88 13.71
N LYS A 62 8.96 14.99 14.39
CA LYS A 62 9.70 15.35 15.62
C LYS A 62 10.70 16.47 15.38
N ALA A 63 11.47 16.40 14.29
CA ALA A 63 12.44 17.43 13.94
C ALA A 63 11.79 18.77 13.57
N ALA A 64 10.62 18.74 12.94
CA ALA A 64 9.86 19.92 12.55
C ALA A 64 9.06 20.55 13.71
N GLY A 65 9.01 19.91 14.89
CA GLY A 65 8.18 20.36 16.01
C GLY A 65 6.67 20.29 15.73
N VAL A 66 6.26 19.50 14.73
CA VAL A 66 4.87 19.32 14.33
C VAL A 66 4.38 17.99 14.89
N GLY A 67 3.34 18.02 15.71
CA GLY A 67 2.69 16.83 16.27
C GLY A 67 1.22 17.10 16.53
N ALA A 68 0.41 16.04 16.60
CA ALA A 68 -0.96 16.16 17.05
C ALA A 68 -0.96 16.76 18.47
N LYS A 69 -1.74 17.83 18.66
CA LYS A 69 -2.06 18.36 20.00
C LYS A 69 -2.88 17.36 20.78
#